data_AF-A0A3A0E3Z7-F1
#
_entry.id   AF-A0A3A0E3Z7-F1
#
_cell.length_a   1.000
_cell.length_b   1.000
_cell.length_c   1.000
_cell.angle_alpha   90.00
_cell.angle_beta   90.00
_cell.angle_gamma   90.00
#
_symmetry.space_group_name_H-M   'P 1'
#
loop_
_entity.id
_entity.type
_entity.pdbx_description
1 polymer ?
#
loop_
_entity_poly.entity_id
_entity_poly.type
_entity_poly.pdbx_seq_one_letter_code
_entity_poly.pdbx_strand_id
1 'polypeptide(L)'
;MSAEDFIDTNVFIYHLDASDPRKQAIAERIVRQALLHGNACISHQVMQECLNVVLRTAQVTLDIAQARAYLETVLAPLLRVSASVALYQRALDVQARWRFGFYDSLIVAAALAAGCTR
;
A
#
# COMPACT_ATOMS: atom_id res chain seq x y z
N MET A 1 -4.75 -1.77 18.53
CA MET A 1 -5.05 -2.96 17.70
C MET A 1 -3.94 -3.06 16.67
N SER A 2 -3.19 -4.17 16.67
CA SER A 2 -2.18 -4.43 15.65
C SER A 2 -2.88 -4.59 14.30
N ALA A 3 -2.35 -3.96 13.25
CA ALA A 3 -2.72 -4.38 11.89
C ALA A 3 -2.14 -5.78 11.69
N GLU A 4 -2.94 -6.74 11.23
CA GLU A 4 -2.47 -8.09 10.96
C GLU A 4 -1.77 -8.16 9.60
N ASP A 5 -2.37 -7.50 8.59
CA ASP A 5 -1.90 -7.52 7.20
C ASP A 5 -1.30 -6.17 6.78
N PHE A 6 -0.18 -6.20 6.04
CA PHE A 6 0.34 -5.03 5.32
C PHE A 6 0.00 -5.11 3.83
N ILE A 7 -0.61 -4.06 3.28
CA ILE A 7 -1.02 -4.04 1.87
C ILE A 7 -0.04 -3.22 1.05
N ASP A 8 0.55 -3.85 0.02
CA ASP A 8 1.44 -3.22 -0.95
C ASP A 8 0.68 -2.47 -2.06
N THR A 9 1.37 -1.56 -2.75
CA THR A 9 0.86 -0.76 -3.87
C THR A 9 0.17 -1.61 -4.93
N ASN A 10 0.76 -2.76 -5.27
CA ASN A 10 0.26 -3.64 -6.33
C ASN A 10 -1.20 -4.07 -6.14
N VAL A 11 -1.64 -4.27 -4.89
CA VAL A 11 -3.04 -4.64 -4.61
C VAL A 11 -3.98 -3.51 -5.04
N PHE A 12 -3.64 -2.25 -4.76
CA PHE A 12 -4.45 -1.11 -5.17
C PHE A 12 -4.43 -0.88 -6.67
N ILE A 13 -3.30 -1.18 -7.34
CA ILE A 13 -3.25 -1.13 -8.80
C ILE A 13 -4.19 -2.18 -9.40
N TYR A 14 -4.14 -3.42 -8.91
CA TYR A 14 -5.06 -4.46 -9.38
C TYR A 14 -6.53 -4.19 -9.03
N HIS A 15 -6.79 -3.52 -7.91
CA HIS A 15 -8.15 -3.12 -7.55
C HIS A 15 -8.78 -2.18 -8.60
N LEU A 16 -7.97 -1.33 -9.21
CA LEU A 16 -8.40 -0.34 -10.20
C LEU A 16 -8.18 -0.79 -11.66
N ASP A 17 -7.29 -1.75 -11.89
CA ASP A 17 -6.98 -2.31 -13.21
C ASP A 17 -8.04 -3.34 -13.65
N ALA A 18 -8.82 -2.99 -14.68
CA ALA A 18 -9.84 -3.87 -15.25
C ALA A 18 -9.30 -4.87 -16.28
N SER A 19 -8.01 -4.83 -16.63
CA SER A 19 -7.44 -5.71 -17.66
C SER A 19 -7.20 -7.15 -17.20
N ASP A 20 -7.12 -7.40 -15.89
CA ASP A 20 -7.05 -8.75 -15.29
C ASP A 20 -8.18 -8.94 -14.27
N PRO A 21 -9.36 -9.41 -14.70
CA PRO A 21 -10.54 -9.56 -13.84
C PRO A 21 -10.32 -10.48 -12.65
N ARG A 22 -9.42 -11.47 -12.77
CA ARG A 22 -9.12 -12.40 -11.68
C ARG A 22 -8.34 -11.68 -10.59
N LYS A 23 -7.28 -10.95 -10.94
CA LYS A 23 -6.51 -10.18 -9.96
C LYS A 23 -7.34 -9.05 -9.37
N GLN A 24 -8.17 -8.40 -10.18
CA GLN A 24 -9.08 -7.36 -9.73
C GLN A 24 -10.05 -7.88 -8.67
N ALA A 25 -10.72 -9.00 -8.89
CA ALA A 25 -11.65 -9.58 -7.92
C ALA A 25 -10.95 -9.98 -6.60
N ILE A 26 -9.71 -10.46 -6.67
CA ILE A 26 -8.91 -10.75 -5.47
C ILE A 26 -8.57 -9.47 -4.72
N ALA A 27 -8.10 -8.44 -5.43
CA ALA A 27 -7.74 -7.15 -4.85
C ALA A 27 -8.94 -6.43 -4.23
N GLU A 28 -10.08 -6.41 -4.90
CA GLU A 28 -11.34 -5.87 -4.39
C GLU A 28 -11.73 -6.53 -3.06
N ARG A 29 -11.64 -7.87 -2.99
CA ARG A 29 -11.92 -8.60 -1.75
C ARG A 29 -10.96 -8.19 -0.63
N ILE A 30 -9.66 -8.12 -0.90
CA ILE A 30 -8.64 -7.73 0.09
C ILE A 30 -8.91 -6.31 0.61
N VAL A 31 -9.10 -5.34 -0.29
CA VAL A 31 -9.34 -3.93 0.07
C VAL A 31 -10.64 -3.80 0.86
N ARG A 32 -11.71 -4.47 0.42
CA ARG A 32 -12.99 -4.45 1.13
C ARG A 32 -12.89 -5.03 2.53
N GLN A 33 -12.21 -6.17 2.69
CA GLN A 33 -12.01 -6.78 4.01
C GLN A 33 -11.16 -5.88 4.92
N ALA A 34 -10.09 -5.30 4.40
CA ALA A 34 -9.24 -4.36 5.12
C ALA A 34 -10.02 -3.15 5.66
N LEU A 35 -10.87 -2.55 4.83
CA LEU A 35 -11.70 -1.40 5.23
C LEU A 35 -12.79 -1.79 6.23
N LEU A 36 -13.43 -2.95 6.06
CA LEU A 36 -14.50 -3.42 6.96
C LEU A 36 -13.99 -3.84 8.34
N HIS A 37 -12.86 -4.54 8.40
CA HIS A 37 -12.34 -5.11 9.65
C HIS A 37 -11.31 -4.21 10.31
N GLY A 38 -10.69 -3.28 9.58
CA GLY A 38 -9.63 -2.41 10.10
C GLY A 38 -8.37 -3.18 10.54
N ASN A 39 -8.19 -4.41 10.05
CA ASN A 39 -7.10 -5.32 10.41
C ASN A 39 -5.93 -5.27 9.42
N ALA A 40 -5.94 -4.33 8.48
CA ALA A 40 -4.84 -4.13 7.54
C ALA A 40 -4.40 -2.67 7.51
N CYS A 41 -3.18 -2.43 7.02
CA CYS A 41 -2.66 -1.09 6.89
C CYS A 41 -1.70 -0.90 5.73
N ILE A 42 -1.38 0.36 5.45
CA ILE A 42 -0.41 0.79 4.47
C ILE A 42 0.55 1.85 5.04
N SER A 43 1.61 2.11 4.28
CA SER A 43 2.55 3.20 4.54
C SER A 43 2.34 4.39 3.60
N HIS A 44 2.98 5.51 3.95
CA HIS A 44 3.07 6.68 3.09
C HIS A 44 3.67 6.37 1.72
N GLN A 45 4.67 5.46 1.65
CA GLN A 45 5.26 5.03 0.38
C GLN A 45 4.20 4.40 -0.54
N VAL A 46 3.39 3.48 -0.01
CA VAL A 46 2.33 2.81 -0.78
C VAL A 46 1.32 3.82 -1.33
N MET A 47 0.94 4.79 -0.50
CA MET A 47 0.04 5.87 -0.92
C MET A 47 0.63 6.71 -2.06
N GLN A 48 1.91 7.09 -1.95
CA GLN A 48 2.60 7.86 -2.99
C GLN A 48 2.74 7.10 -4.31
N GLU A 49 3.18 5.85 -4.24
CA GLU A 49 3.36 5.00 -5.42
C GLU A 49 2.02 4.75 -6.12
N CYS A 50 0.97 4.44 -5.35
CA CYS A 50 -0.37 4.23 -5.89
C CYS A 50 -0.86 5.47 -6.63
N LEU A 51 -0.80 6.66 -6.01
CA LEU A 51 -1.24 7.90 -6.64
C LEU A 51 -0.43 8.24 -7.89
N ASN A 52 0.89 8.00 -7.88
CA ASN A 52 1.74 8.23 -9.05
C ASN A 52 1.36 7.32 -10.23
N VAL A 53 1.04 6.05 -9.97
CA VAL A 53 0.66 5.09 -11.02
C VAL A 53 -0.73 5.41 -11.59
N VAL A 54 -1.75 5.58 -10.73
CA VAL A 54 -3.14 5.78 -11.18
C VAL A 54 -3.35 7.11 -11.91
N LEU A 55 -2.48 8.10 -11.70
CA LEU A 55 -2.55 9.39 -12.40
C LEU A 55 -1.78 9.43 -13.73
N ARG A 56 -0.91 8.46 -14.00
CA ARG A 56 0.02 8.50 -15.15
C ARG A 56 -0.10 7.33 -16.11
N THR A 57 -0.52 6.17 -15.62
CA THR A 57 -0.47 4.94 -16.40
C THR A 57 -1.80 4.69 -17.10
N ALA A 58 -1.76 4.59 -18.44
CA ALA A 58 -2.93 4.37 -19.31
C ALA A 58 -3.85 3.20 -18.90
N GLN A 59 -3.29 2.22 -18.21
CA GLN A 59 -3.98 1.03 -17.72
C GLN A 59 -4.97 1.32 -16.59
N VAL A 60 -4.75 2.39 -15.80
CA VAL A 60 -5.51 2.70 -14.58
C VAL A 60 -5.79 4.21 -14.46
N THR A 61 -5.76 4.95 -15.57
CA THR A 61 -5.81 6.43 -15.54
C THR A 61 -7.09 6.94 -14.90
N LEU A 62 -6.98 7.38 -13.65
CA LEU A 62 -8.00 8.13 -12.95
C LEU A 62 -7.80 9.62 -13.22
N ASP A 63 -8.91 10.35 -13.35
CA ASP A 63 -8.85 11.80 -13.26
C ASP A 63 -8.55 12.25 -11.80
N ILE A 64 -8.27 13.54 -11.63
CA ILE A 64 -7.91 14.09 -10.32
C ILE A 64 -9.07 13.98 -9.30
N ALA A 65 -10.33 14.05 -9.74
CA ALA A 65 -11.47 13.94 -8.84
C ALA A 65 -11.64 12.48 -8.36
N GLN A 66 -11.51 11.53 -9.26
CA GLN A 66 -11.50 10.10 -8.95
C GLN A 66 -10.33 9.72 -8.04
N ALA A 67 -9.12 10.23 -8.31
CA ALA A 67 -7.95 9.99 -7.47
C ALA A 67 -8.12 10.57 -6.06
N ARG A 68 -8.73 11.75 -5.92
CA ARG A 68 -9.10 12.32 -4.61
C ARG A 68 -10.11 11.44 -3.87
N ALA A 69 -11.17 11.03 -4.54
CA ALA A 69 -12.16 10.14 -3.94
C ALA A 69 -11.51 8.82 -3.49
N TYR A 70 -10.63 8.25 -4.30
CA TYR A 70 -9.92 7.01 -3.95
C TYR A 70 -8.95 7.19 -2.77
N LEU A 71 -8.22 8.30 -2.75
CA LEU A 71 -7.37 8.67 -1.62
C LEU A 71 -8.17 8.73 -0.32
N GLU A 72 -9.29 9.45 -0.31
CA GLU A 72 -10.10 9.68 0.89
C GLU A 72 -10.84 8.44 1.36
N THR A 73 -11.36 7.63 0.44
CA THR A 73 -12.25 6.50 0.76
C THR A 73 -11.52 5.17 0.92
N VAL A 74 -10.34 5.01 0.32
CA VAL A 74 -9.60 3.74 0.31
C VAL A 74 -8.23 3.86 0.98
N LEU A 75 -7.37 4.78 0.53
CA LEU A 75 -5.98 4.82 0.99
C LEU A 75 -5.84 5.44 2.39
N ALA A 76 -6.46 6.59 2.63
CA ALA A 76 -6.34 7.32 3.89
C ALA A 76 -6.84 6.54 5.12
N PRO A 77 -7.97 5.79 5.07
CA PRO A 77 -8.41 4.96 6.19
C PRO A 77 -7.38 3.89 6.60
N LEU A 78 -6.62 3.37 5.63
CA LEU A 78 -5.62 2.31 5.82
C LEU A 78 -4.25 2.85 6.22
N LEU A 79 -3.99 4.16 6.10
CA LEU A 79 -2.69 4.73 6.41
C LEU A 79 -2.39 4.60 7.92
N ARG A 80 -1.27 3.95 8.23
CA ARG A 80 -0.77 3.81 9.62
C ARG A 80 0.68 4.21 9.78
N VAL A 81 1.49 4.11 8.73
CA VAL A 81 2.93 4.36 8.82
C VAL A 81 3.32 5.58 7.98
N SER A 82 3.68 6.67 8.65
CA SER A 82 4.20 7.87 8.01
C SER A 82 5.71 7.77 7.73
N ALA A 83 6.19 8.56 6.78
CA ALA A 83 7.62 8.70 6.53
C ALA A 83 8.32 9.32 7.74
N SER A 84 9.48 8.76 8.13
CA SER A 84 10.32 9.29 9.20
C SER A 84 11.76 8.82 9.02
N VAL A 85 12.72 9.55 9.59
CA VAL A 85 14.15 9.14 9.57
C VAL A 85 14.34 7.76 10.19
N ALA A 86 13.63 7.47 11.29
CA ALA A 86 13.68 6.17 11.96
C ALA A 86 13.19 5.03 11.06
N LEU A 87 12.15 5.26 10.25
CA LEU A 87 11.66 4.29 9.28
C LEU A 87 12.72 4.00 8.21
N TYR A 88 13.39 5.03 7.69
CA TYR A 88 14.45 4.85 6.71
C TYR A 88 15.69 4.14 7.28
N GLN A 89 16.07 4.43 8.53
CA GLN A 89 17.13 3.70 9.22
C GLN A 89 16.77 2.20 9.34
N ARG A 90 15.54 1.88 9.76
CA ARG A 90 15.06 0.50 9.81
C ARG A 90 15.05 -0.16 8.42
N ALA A 91 14.70 0.57 7.36
CA ALA A 91 14.77 0.07 5.99
C ALA A 91 16.21 -0.27 5.56
N LEU A 92 17.19 0.58 5.93
CA LEU A 92 18.61 0.29 5.69
C LEU A 92 19.07 -0.94 6.47
N ASP A 93 18.62 -1.12 7.71
CA ASP A 93 18.93 -2.33 8.49
C ASP A 93 18.35 -3.60 7.84
N VAL A 94 17.10 -3.53 7.37
CA VAL A 94 16.45 -4.62 6.63
C VAL A 94 17.24 -4.93 5.36
N GLN A 95 17.60 -3.91 4.58
CA GLN A 95 18.38 -4.08 3.36
C GLN A 95 19.75 -4.69 3.62
N ALA A 96 20.46 -4.21 4.64
CA ALA A 96 21.79 -4.72 4.98
C ALA A 96 21.74 -6.21 5.36
N ARG A 97 20.70 -6.62 6.10
CA ARG A 97 20.52 -7.99 6.57
C ARG A 97 20.02 -8.94 5.47
N TRP A 98 19.02 -8.53 4.70
CA TRP A 98 18.28 -9.40 3.78
C TRP A 98 18.56 -9.16 2.30
N ARG A 99 19.29 -8.09 1.97
CA ARG A 99 19.73 -7.73 0.61
C ARG A 99 18.59 -7.48 -0.39
N PHE A 100 17.41 -7.11 0.09
CA PHE A 100 16.32 -6.65 -0.77
C PHE A 100 16.62 -5.30 -1.43
N GLY A 101 15.83 -4.95 -2.44
CA GLY A 101 15.81 -3.58 -2.96
C GLY A 101 15.46 -2.58 -1.85
N PHE A 102 15.86 -1.33 -1.99
CA PHE A 102 15.61 -0.32 -0.95
C PHE A 102 14.10 -0.10 -0.73
N TYR A 103 13.32 0.02 -1.81
CA TYR A 103 11.87 0.20 -1.72
C TYR A 103 11.18 -1.01 -1.10
N ASP A 104 11.57 -2.23 -1.46
CA ASP A 104 11.06 -3.45 -0.81
C ASP A 104 11.43 -3.48 0.68
N SER A 105 12.65 -3.06 1.02
CA SER A 105 13.11 -2.97 2.41
C SER A 105 12.32 -1.93 3.19
N LEU A 106 11.90 -0.84 2.54
CA LEU A 106 11.07 0.21 3.15
C LEU A 106 9.64 -0.27 3.42
N ILE A 107 9.06 -1.07 2.51
CA ILE A 107 7.78 -1.76 2.73
C ILE A 107 7.88 -2.69 3.93
N VAL A 108 8.90 -3.54 3.99
CA VAL A 108 9.12 -4.46 5.12
C VAL A 108 9.33 -3.69 6.43
N ALA A 109 10.12 -2.62 6.42
CA ALA A 109 10.33 -1.78 7.60
C ALA A 109 9.01 -1.15 8.09
N ALA A 110 8.13 -0.74 7.17
CA ALA A 110 6.82 -0.20 7.51
C ALA A 110 5.90 -1.26 8.11
N ALA A 111 5.83 -2.45 7.51
CA ALA A 111 5.07 -3.57 8.06
C ALA A 111 5.53 -3.93 9.49
N LEU A 112 6.85 -4.00 9.70
CA LEU A 112 7.44 -4.23 11.04
C LEU A 112 7.15 -3.08 12.02
N ALA A 113 7.08 -1.83 11.55
CA ALA A 113 6.74 -0.68 12.39
C ALA A 113 5.25 -0.67 12.80
N ALA A 114 4.37 -1.14 11.92
CA ALA A 114 2.94 -1.30 12.21
C ALA A 114 2.60 -2.52 13.08
N GLY A 115 3.58 -3.40 13.31
CA GLY A 115 3.36 -4.66 14.03
C GLY A 115 2.61 -5.71 13.20
N CYS A 116 2.67 -5.61 11.86
CA CYS A 116 2.06 -6.57 10.95
C CYS A 116 2.72 -7.94 11.09
N THR A 117 1.89 -8.97 10.95
CA THR A 117 2.31 -10.38 11.03
C THR A 117 2.14 -11.11 9.70
N ARG A 118 1.50 -10.47 8.72
CA ARG A 118 1.18 -11.01 7.40
C ARG A 118 1.33 -9.93 6.33
#